data_AF-A0A209C4L5-F1
#
_entry.id   AF-A0A209C4L5-F1
#
_cell.length_a   1.000
_cell.length_b   1.000
_cell.length_c   1.000
_cell.angle_alpha   90.00
_cell.angle_beta   90.00
_cell.angle_gamma   90.00
#
_symmetry.space_group_name_H-M   'P 1'
#
loop_
_entity.id
_entity.type
_entity.pdbx_description
1 polymer ?
#
loop_
_entity_poly.entity_id
_entity_poly.type
_entity_poly.pdbx_seq_one_letter_code
_entity_poly.pdbx_strand_id
1 'polypeptide(L)'
;MHHLDVVRLLGFDAPARPEDEYGRVVPEDFEFLAGAVPAGVFAGSVLLERPDAVPVRSLEEFTRPTSMRIGDMERSLRSRDQGLWLPLHPEPGGMVPWGRSATDGVLLWDTTVGDTADWTTVVTDDDFQLWLDLPFSASESVGRALLGRPEGVPAFETVEEYESGSFWKVADDMRATATALSKPDIGAVEELVARIRNIGVPGIRQYARELVDGAAENTKTPDLVWPEDYLAVMREFPGGVIAGMRVFPVAEAARPTEDPVFLQWGELEGRAFGWLALTADPQEWRVAWTEPGDTSPTHLTEQTFASFLRRRLRGDDSLF
;
A
#
# COMPACT_ATOMS: atom_id res chain seq x y z
N MET A 1 -6.46 -16.11 9.94
CA MET A 1 -7.72 -16.49 9.26
C MET A 1 -7.30 -17.09 7.94
N HIS A 2 -7.76 -18.30 7.58
CA HIS A 2 -7.36 -18.91 6.30
C HIS A 2 -8.04 -18.11 5.18
N HIS A 3 -7.38 -17.86 4.04
CA HIS A 3 -7.95 -17.06 2.95
C HIS A 3 -9.31 -17.62 2.44
N LEU A 4 -9.50 -18.95 2.53
CA LEU A 4 -10.77 -19.64 2.22
C LEU A 4 -11.89 -19.32 3.21
N ASP A 5 -11.58 -18.91 4.44
CA ASP A 5 -12.57 -18.50 5.43
C ASP A 5 -13.23 -17.17 5.04
N VAL A 6 -12.51 -16.30 4.33
CA VAL A 6 -13.04 -15.02 3.84
C VAL A 6 -14.11 -15.24 2.77
N VAL A 7 -13.88 -16.16 1.83
CA VAL A 7 -14.87 -16.49 0.78
C VAL A 7 -16.17 -17.03 1.39
N ARG A 8 -16.06 -17.85 2.45
CA ARG A 8 -17.21 -18.35 3.20
C ARG A 8 -17.92 -17.24 3.99
N LEU A 9 -17.16 -16.30 4.57
CA LEU A 9 -17.71 -15.13 5.26
C LEU A 9 -18.50 -14.21 4.32
N LEU A 10 -18.18 -14.21 3.03
CA LEU A 10 -18.92 -13.50 1.99
C LEU A 10 -20.19 -14.22 1.53
N GLY A 11 -20.50 -15.40 2.09
CA GLY A 11 -21.76 -16.12 1.85
C GLY A 11 -21.78 -16.97 0.57
N PHE A 12 -20.62 -17.29 0.00
CA PHE A 12 -20.51 -18.11 -1.20
C PHE A 12 -20.26 -19.59 -0.86
N ASP A 13 -21.01 -20.49 -1.49
CA ASP A 13 -20.76 -21.94 -1.42
C ASP A 13 -19.60 -22.32 -2.36
N ALA A 14 -18.62 -23.07 -1.84
CA ALA A 14 -17.47 -23.50 -2.64
C ALA A 14 -17.89 -24.57 -3.67
N PRO A 15 -17.71 -24.35 -4.99
CA PRO A 15 -17.99 -25.39 -5.98
C PRO A 15 -17.00 -26.56 -5.85
N ALA A 16 -17.49 -27.79 -6.05
CA ALA A 16 -16.64 -28.99 -6.08
C ALA A 16 -15.75 -29.00 -7.33
N ARG A 17 -14.50 -29.43 -7.17
CA ARG A 17 -13.43 -29.22 -8.15
C ARG A 17 -12.98 -30.51 -8.86
N PRO A 18 -12.68 -30.48 -10.18
CA PRO A 18 -11.91 -31.52 -10.86
C PRO A 18 -10.42 -31.44 -10.48
N GLU A 19 -9.75 -32.59 -10.34
CA GLU A 19 -8.29 -32.68 -10.21
C GLU A 19 -7.64 -32.44 -11.58
N ASP A 20 -6.92 -31.33 -11.76
CA ASP A 20 -6.10 -31.10 -12.96
C ASP A 20 -4.63 -30.80 -12.59
N GLU A 21 -3.74 -31.28 -13.47
CA GLU A 21 -2.31 -31.57 -13.25
C GLU A 21 -1.37 -30.38 -13.59
N TYR A 22 -1.90 -29.15 -13.69
CA TYR A 22 -1.11 -27.97 -14.00
C TYR A 22 -0.60 -27.28 -12.73
N GLY A 23 0.66 -26.82 -12.73
CA GLY A 23 1.17 -25.93 -11.68
C GLY A 23 0.29 -24.69 -11.58
N ARG A 24 -0.16 -24.35 -10.37
CA ARG A 24 -1.03 -23.19 -10.13
C ARG A 24 -0.29 -21.92 -10.55
N VAL A 25 -0.94 -21.10 -11.39
CA VAL A 25 -0.40 -19.81 -11.85
C VAL A 25 -1.13 -18.62 -11.23
N VAL A 26 -2.21 -18.86 -10.49
CA VAL A 26 -2.97 -17.88 -9.72
C VAL A 26 -3.29 -18.47 -8.33
N PRO A 27 -3.45 -17.63 -7.29
CA PRO A 27 -3.84 -18.08 -5.96
C PRO A 27 -5.22 -18.76 -5.97
N GLU A 28 -5.35 -19.88 -5.25
CA GLU A 28 -6.59 -20.67 -5.21
C GLU A 28 -7.78 -19.89 -4.63
N ASP A 29 -7.54 -19.03 -3.66
CA ASP A 29 -8.57 -18.18 -3.05
C ASP A 29 -9.18 -17.20 -4.05
N PHE A 30 -8.33 -16.63 -4.90
CA PHE A 30 -8.75 -15.75 -5.97
C PHE A 30 -9.55 -16.48 -7.04
N GLU A 31 -9.17 -17.71 -7.41
CA GLU A 31 -9.95 -18.53 -8.33
C GLU A 31 -11.35 -18.80 -7.78
N PHE A 32 -11.47 -19.07 -6.48
CA PHE A 32 -12.77 -19.21 -5.82
C PHE A 32 -13.56 -17.91 -5.85
N LEU A 33 -12.93 -16.79 -5.50
CA LEU A 33 -13.57 -15.49 -5.54
C LEU A 33 -14.11 -15.19 -6.95
N ALA A 34 -13.28 -15.35 -7.98
CA ALA A 34 -13.63 -15.10 -9.37
C ALA A 34 -14.73 -16.03 -9.90
N GLY A 35 -14.78 -17.28 -9.44
CA GLY A 35 -15.84 -18.23 -9.79
C GLY A 35 -17.15 -18.01 -9.02
N ALA A 36 -17.09 -17.43 -7.82
CA ALA A 36 -18.25 -17.20 -6.96
C ALA A 36 -19.00 -15.91 -7.29
N VAL A 37 -18.35 -14.95 -7.95
CA VAL A 37 -18.91 -13.63 -8.19
C VAL A 37 -19.02 -13.33 -9.69
N PRO A 38 -20.13 -12.73 -10.18
CA PRO A 38 -20.18 -12.24 -11.55
C PRO A 38 -19.11 -11.15 -11.75
N ALA A 39 -18.57 -11.03 -12.98
CA ALA A 39 -17.70 -9.90 -13.31
C ALA A 39 -18.42 -8.58 -12.98
N GLY A 40 -17.75 -7.72 -12.21
CA GLY A 40 -18.32 -6.49 -11.69
C GLY A 40 -17.39 -5.77 -10.73
N VAL A 41 -17.90 -4.70 -10.14
CA VAL A 41 -17.17 -3.88 -9.17
C VAL A 41 -17.56 -4.29 -7.75
N PHE A 42 -16.55 -4.50 -6.89
CA PHE A 42 -16.70 -4.93 -5.51
C PHE A 42 -16.19 -3.85 -4.57
N ALA A 43 -17.09 -3.21 -3.82
CA ALA A 43 -16.71 -2.16 -2.89
C ALA A 43 -15.87 -1.01 -3.50
N GLY A 44 -16.05 -0.70 -4.79
CA GLY A 44 -15.21 0.27 -5.47
C GLY A 44 -13.80 -0.27 -5.78
N SER A 45 -13.59 -1.57 -5.74
CA SER A 45 -12.43 -2.24 -6.32
C SER A 45 -12.94 -3.18 -7.42
N VAL A 46 -12.50 -2.95 -8.65
CA VAL A 46 -12.85 -3.73 -9.82
C VAL A 46 -12.02 -5.01 -9.83
N LEU A 47 -12.70 -6.16 -9.81
CA LEU A 47 -12.10 -7.41 -10.27
C LEU A 47 -12.02 -7.33 -11.79
N LEU A 48 -10.80 -7.38 -12.32
CA LEU A 48 -10.59 -7.31 -13.76
C LEU A 48 -11.17 -8.56 -14.43
N GLU A 49 -12.17 -8.34 -15.26
CA GLU A 49 -12.60 -9.14 -16.41
C GLU A 49 -12.12 -10.61 -16.49
N ARG A 50 -12.98 -11.56 -16.07
CA ARG A 50 -13.69 -12.56 -16.91
C ARG A 50 -14.08 -13.80 -16.08
N PRO A 51 -15.38 -14.08 -15.87
CA PRO A 51 -15.84 -15.32 -15.24
C PRO A 51 -15.52 -16.59 -16.05
N ASP A 52 -15.11 -16.45 -17.32
CA ASP A 52 -14.80 -17.57 -18.22
C ASP A 52 -13.28 -17.87 -18.35
N ALA A 53 -12.42 -17.07 -17.69
CA ALA A 53 -10.97 -17.11 -17.91
C ALA A 53 -10.18 -17.98 -16.92
N VAL A 54 -10.82 -18.47 -15.85
CA VAL A 54 -10.19 -19.35 -14.86
C VAL A 54 -10.69 -20.79 -15.08
N PRO A 55 -9.79 -21.81 -15.10
CA PRO A 55 -8.36 -21.73 -14.83
C PRO A 55 -7.55 -21.12 -16.00
N VAL A 56 -6.64 -20.20 -15.68
CA VAL A 56 -5.65 -19.65 -16.63
C VAL A 56 -4.43 -20.57 -16.75
N ARG A 57 -3.79 -20.58 -17.92
CA ARG A 57 -2.65 -21.48 -18.19
C ARG A 57 -1.28 -20.84 -18.00
N SER A 58 -1.20 -19.52 -17.93
CA SER A 58 0.03 -18.76 -17.65
C SER A 58 -0.25 -17.36 -17.12
N LEU A 59 0.73 -16.76 -16.44
CA LEU A 59 0.70 -15.34 -16.04
C LEU A 59 0.66 -14.40 -17.26
N GLU A 60 1.25 -14.77 -18.39
CA GLU A 60 1.17 -14.00 -19.63
C GLU A 60 -0.27 -13.91 -20.16
N GLU A 61 -1.01 -15.02 -20.13
CA GLU A 61 -2.42 -15.02 -20.52
C GLU A 61 -3.26 -14.15 -19.58
N PHE A 62 -2.99 -14.25 -18.28
CA PHE A 62 -3.67 -13.49 -17.23
C PHE A 62 -3.41 -11.98 -17.34
N THR A 63 -2.16 -11.57 -17.62
CA THR A 63 -1.76 -10.15 -17.66
C THR A 63 -1.98 -9.48 -19.02
N ARG A 64 -2.31 -10.24 -20.07
CA ARG A 64 -2.55 -9.68 -21.41
C ARG A 64 -3.53 -8.49 -21.42
N PRO A 65 -4.68 -8.53 -20.72
CA PRO A 65 -5.62 -7.40 -20.67
C PRO A 65 -5.06 -6.15 -19.97
N THR A 66 -4.11 -6.32 -19.04
CA THR A 66 -3.53 -5.22 -18.25
C THR A 66 -2.17 -4.74 -18.76
N SER A 67 -1.63 -5.37 -19.81
CA SER A 67 -0.32 -5.06 -20.40
C SER A 67 -0.12 -3.59 -20.76
N MET A 68 -1.15 -2.90 -21.28
CA MET A 68 -1.07 -1.46 -21.55
C MET A 68 -0.82 -0.65 -20.28
N ARG A 69 -1.49 -1.01 -19.18
CA ARG A 69 -1.35 -0.31 -17.90
C ARG A 69 0.00 -0.58 -17.25
N ILE A 70 0.53 -1.81 -17.35
CA ILE A 70 1.92 -2.13 -16.98
C ILE A 70 2.89 -1.23 -17.77
N GLY A 71 2.68 -1.07 -19.08
CA GLY A 71 3.51 -0.19 -19.90
C GLY A 71 3.41 1.30 -19.51
N ASP A 72 2.22 1.76 -19.11
CA ASP A 72 2.02 3.13 -18.60
C ASP A 72 2.71 3.34 -17.25
N MET A 73 2.66 2.35 -16.36
CA MET A 73 3.39 2.33 -15.09
C MET A 73 4.90 2.47 -15.32
N GLU A 74 5.49 1.61 -16.13
CA GLU A 74 6.93 1.68 -16.44
C GLU A 74 7.32 3.03 -17.05
N ARG A 75 6.49 3.60 -17.93
CA ARG A 75 6.77 4.89 -18.56
C ARG A 75 6.70 6.02 -17.55
N SER A 76 5.69 6.01 -16.69
CA SER A 76 5.49 6.98 -15.61
C SER A 76 6.69 7.00 -14.65
N LEU A 77 7.14 5.83 -14.22
CA LEU A 77 8.29 5.68 -13.31
C LEU A 77 9.59 6.11 -13.96
N ARG A 78 9.87 5.66 -15.20
CA ARG A 78 11.05 6.10 -15.98
C ARG A 78 11.09 7.61 -16.18
N SER A 79 9.94 8.25 -16.41
CA SER A 79 9.89 9.71 -16.62
C SER A 79 10.27 10.53 -15.39
N ARG A 80 10.24 9.92 -14.21
CA ARG A 80 10.59 10.53 -12.92
C ARG A 80 11.90 10.01 -12.34
N ASP A 81 12.65 9.21 -13.11
CA ASP A 81 13.86 8.53 -12.63
C ASP A 81 13.63 7.71 -11.34
N GLN A 82 12.42 7.16 -11.20
CA GLN A 82 12.05 6.34 -10.04
C GLN A 82 12.17 4.86 -10.38
N GLY A 83 12.92 4.14 -9.57
CA GLY A 83 12.97 2.68 -9.61
C GLY A 83 11.71 2.06 -9.02
N LEU A 84 11.34 0.88 -9.54
CA LEU A 84 10.37 0.01 -8.89
C LEU A 84 11.02 -0.67 -7.67
N TRP A 85 10.27 -0.77 -6.57
CA TRP A 85 10.67 -1.62 -5.45
C TRP A 85 10.65 -3.11 -5.84
N LEU A 86 9.65 -3.54 -6.61
CA LEU A 86 9.54 -4.90 -7.14
C LEU A 86 9.36 -4.86 -8.66
N PRO A 87 9.96 -5.82 -9.39
CA PRO A 87 9.78 -5.91 -10.84
C PRO A 87 8.29 -6.01 -11.22
N LEU A 88 7.96 -5.71 -12.47
CA LEU A 88 6.63 -5.99 -13.03
C LEU A 88 6.72 -7.20 -13.96
N HIS A 89 5.68 -8.05 -13.97
CA HIS A 89 5.60 -9.11 -14.97
C HIS A 89 5.71 -8.50 -16.39
N PRO A 90 6.53 -9.05 -17.31
CA PRO A 90 7.04 -10.43 -17.37
C PRO A 90 8.41 -10.69 -16.72
N GLU A 91 8.98 -9.74 -16.00
CA GLU A 91 10.25 -9.98 -15.31
C GLU A 91 10.09 -11.08 -14.24
N PRO A 92 11.10 -11.95 -14.02
CA PRO A 92 11.03 -13.00 -13.01
C PRO A 92 10.76 -12.43 -11.61
N GLY A 93 9.76 -12.99 -10.91
CA GLY A 93 9.32 -12.49 -9.60
C GLY A 93 8.56 -11.15 -9.67
N GLY A 94 8.16 -10.71 -10.87
CA GLY A 94 7.47 -9.46 -11.09
C GLY A 94 6.01 -9.46 -10.69
N MET A 95 5.56 -8.36 -10.11
CA MET A 95 4.19 -8.18 -9.65
C MET A 95 3.18 -8.35 -10.78
N VAL A 96 2.04 -8.96 -10.46
CA VAL A 96 1.00 -9.35 -11.42
C VAL A 96 -0.30 -8.60 -11.12
N PRO A 97 -0.78 -7.74 -12.03
CA PRO A 97 -2.06 -7.05 -11.84
C PRO A 97 -3.24 -8.01 -11.86
N TRP A 98 -4.12 -7.93 -10.85
CA TRP A 98 -5.33 -8.74 -10.72
C TRP A 98 -6.62 -7.91 -10.57
N GLY A 99 -6.50 -6.61 -10.26
CA GLY A 99 -7.65 -5.73 -10.07
C GLY A 99 -7.35 -4.25 -10.26
N ARG A 100 -8.37 -3.41 -10.14
CA ARG A 100 -8.26 -1.93 -10.08
C ARG A 100 -9.01 -1.37 -8.88
N SER A 101 -8.55 -0.26 -8.32
CA SER A 101 -9.32 0.49 -7.32
C SER A 101 -10.21 1.53 -8.00
N ALA A 102 -11.18 2.11 -7.29
CA ALA A 102 -12.14 3.06 -7.86
C ALA A 102 -11.58 4.45 -8.09
N THR A 103 -10.35 4.70 -7.66
CA THR A 103 -9.59 5.89 -8.04
C THR A 103 -8.60 5.56 -9.15
N ASP A 104 -8.86 4.51 -9.92
CA ASP A 104 -7.99 3.99 -10.96
C ASP A 104 -6.62 3.52 -10.45
N GLY A 105 -6.51 3.12 -9.19
CA GLY A 105 -5.34 2.41 -8.71
C GLY A 105 -5.22 1.01 -9.33
N VAL A 106 -4.04 0.40 -9.25
CA VAL A 106 -3.83 -0.99 -9.70
C VAL A 106 -3.63 -1.88 -8.47
N LEU A 107 -4.32 -3.02 -8.42
CA LEU A 107 -4.07 -4.08 -7.44
C LEU A 107 -3.24 -5.15 -8.11
N LEU A 108 -2.12 -5.49 -7.48
CA LEU A 108 -1.14 -6.45 -7.95
C LEU A 108 -0.88 -7.52 -6.88
N TRP A 109 -0.42 -8.69 -7.31
CA TRP A 109 0.19 -9.68 -6.42
C TRP A 109 1.69 -9.42 -6.32
N ASP A 110 2.22 -9.53 -5.11
CA ASP A 110 3.65 -9.77 -4.91
C ASP A 110 3.94 -11.26 -5.17
N THR A 111 4.70 -11.55 -6.23
CA THR A 111 5.05 -12.91 -6.65
C THR A 111 6.48 -13.30 -6.25
N THR A 112 7.10 -12.58 -5.31
CA THR A 112 8.47 -12.90 -4.84
C THR A 112 8.52 -14.25 -4.11
N VAL A 113 7.42 -14.66 -3.50
CA VAL A 113 7.26 -15.98 -2.89
C VAL A 113 6.87 -17.01 -3.96
N GLY A 114 7.49 -18.19 -3.94
CA GLY A 114 7.27 -19.21 -4.97
C GLY A 114 5.91 -19.91 -4.89
N ASP A 115 5.29 -19.96 -3.70
CA ASP A 115 3.95 -20.52 -3.53
C ASP A 115 2.89 -19.43 -3.75
N THR A 116 2.00 -19.67 -4.73
CA THR A 116 0.85 -18.79 -5.03
C THR A 116 -0.09 -18.58 -3.84
N ALA A 117 -0.15 -19.52 -2.89
CA ALA A 117 -1.00 -19.40 -1.70
C ALA A 117 -0.50 -18.33 -0.72
N ASP A 118 0.77 -17.96 -0.82
CA ASP A 118 1.43 -16.98 0.03
C ASP A 118 1.58 -15.60 -0.65
N TRP A 119 1.04 -15.43 -1.86
CA TRP A 119 1.08 -14.15 -2.57
C TRP A 119 0.21 -13.11 -1.87
N THR A 120 0.82 -11.95 -1.63
CA THR A 120 0.20 -10.81 -0.95
C THR A 120 -0.22 -9.74 -1.95
N THR A 121 -0.93 -8.72 -1.48
CA THR A 121 -1.49 -7.65 -2.31
C THR A 121 -0.62 -6.41 -2.25
N VAL A 122 -0.24 -5.89 -3.41
CA VAL A 122 0.31 -4.54 -3.57
C VAL A 122 -0.75 -3.67 -4.23
N VAL A 123 -0.94 -2.45 -3.73
CA VAL A 123 -1.89 -1.49 -4.33
C VAL A 123 -1.17 -0.20 -4.66
N THR A 124 -1.41 0.37 -5.84
CA THR A 124 -0.83 1.66 -6.24
C THR A 124 -1.89 2.68 -6.65
N ASP A 125 -1.59 3.97 -6.53
CA ASP A 125 -2.42 5.06 -7.06
C ASP A 125 -2.33 5.15 -8.60
N ASP A 126 -3.08 6.08 -9.18
CA ASP A 126 -3.22 6.26 -10.63
C ASP A 126 -1.97 6.85 -11.30
N ASP A 127 -1.16 7.60 -10.55
CA ASP A 127 0.11 8.18 -11.02
C ASP A 127 1.35 7.37 -10.62
N PHE A 128 1.16 6.26 -9.90
CA PHE A 128 2.16 5.27 -9.49
C PHE A 128 3.24 5.85 -8.56
N GLN A 129 2.90 6.88 -7.80
CA GLN A 129 3.78 7.48 -6.78
C GLN A 129 3.60 6.84 -5.41
N LEU A 130 2.45 6.24 -5.14
CA LEU A 130 2.14 5.61 -3.88
C LEU A 130 1.88 4.12 -4.08
N TRP A 131 2.54 3.29 -3.28
CA TRP A 131 2.40 1.83 -3.28
C TRP A 131 2.20 1.36 -1.85
N LEU A 132 1.16 0.56 -1.62
CA LEU A 132 0.82 -0.04 -0.34
C LEU A 132 1.19 -1.51 -0.39
N ASP A 133 2.04 -1.94 0.54
CA ASP A 133 2.39 -3.35 0.73
C ASP A 133 1.46 -3.93 1.80
N LEU A 134 0.54 -4.81 1.39
CA LEU A 134 -0.48 -5.36 2.26
C LEU A 134 -0.25 -6.86 2.44
N PRO A 135 -0.16 -7.39 3.67
CA PRO A 135 0.08 -8.81 3.92
C PRO A 135 -1.18 -9.67 3.71
N PHE A 136 -2.07 -9.23 2.83
CA PHE A 136 -3.38 -9.82 2.59
C PHE A 136 -3.38 -10.51 1.24
N SER A 137 -4.03 -11.67 1.17
CA SER A 137 -4.38 -12.26 -0.13
C SER A 137 -5.35 -11.35 -0.89
N ALA A 138 -5.53 -11.57 -2.19
CA ALA A 138 -6.50 -10.79 -2.97
C ALA A 138 -7.93 -10.90 -2.40
N SER A 139 -8.32 -12.10 -1.95
CA SER A 139 -9.65 -12.30 -1.37
C SER A 139 -9.82 -11.61 -0.02
N GLU A 140 -8.77 -11.60 0.82
CA GLU A 140 -8.79 -10.85 2.07
C GLU A 140 -8.85 -9.34 1.81
N SER A 141 -8.08 -8.83 0.84
CA SER A 141 -8.13 -7.43 0.41
C SER A 141 -9.54 -7.03 -0.03
N VAL A 142 -10.21 -7.86 -0.83
CA VAL A 142 -11.61 -7.64 -1.25
C VAL A 142 -12.55 -7.72 -0.05
N GLY A 143 -12.44 -8.73 0.81
CA GLY A 143 -13.26 -8.89 2.00
C GLY A 143 -13.16 -7.70 2.97
N ARG A 144 -11.95 -7.18 3.19
CA ARG A 144 -11.70 -5.98 4.01
C ARG A 144 -12.28 -4.73 3.38
N ALA A 145 -12.17 -4.58 2.06
CA ALA A 145 -12.80 -3.48 1.34
C ALA A 145 -14.33 -3.50 1.47
N LEU A 146 -14.95 -4.68 1.41
CA LEU A 146 -16.40 -4.87 1.58
C LEU A 146 -16.86 -4.56 3.02
N LEU A 147 -16.16 -5.09 4.03
CA LEU A 147 -16.54 -4.96 5.44
C LEU A 147 -16.22 -3.59 6.03
N GLY A 148 -15.25 -2.86 5.47
CA GLY A 148 -14.87 -1.53 5.94
C GLY A 148 -15.81 -0.40 5.51
N ARG A 149 -16.88 -0.70 4.76
CA ARG A 149 -17.85 0.31 4.31
C ARG A 149 -18.84 0.70 5.42
N PRO A 150 -18.95 1.99 5.79
CA PRO A 150 -19.95 2.45 6.76
C PRO A 150 -21.40 2.33 6.25
N GLU A 151 -21.59 2.18 4.94
CA GLU A 151 -22.88 2.22 4.25
C GLU A 151 -23.60 0.85 4.18
N GLY A 152 -22.98 -0.22 4.71
CA GLY A 152 -23.51 -1.59 4.61
C GLY A 152 -23.19 -2.27 3.27
N VAL A 153 -23.78 -3.46 3.06
CA VAL A 153 -23.47 -4.37 1.94
C VAL A 153 -23.47 -3.62 0.60
N PRO A 154 -22.37 -3.63 -0.15
CA PRO A 154 -22.31 -2.95 -1.43
C PRO A 154 -23.26 -3.58 -2.44
N ALA A 155 -23.90 -2.74 -3.25
CA ALA A 155 -24.51 -3.21 -4.48
C ALA A 155 -23.41 -3.75 -5.40
N PHE A 156 -23.65 -4.88 -6.05
CA PHE A 156 -22.82 -5.33 -7.16
C PHE A 156 -23.09 -4.37 -8.32
N GLU A 157 -22.09 -3.59 -8.71
CA GLU A 157 -22.23 -2.56 -9.75
C GLU A 157 -21.78 -3.11 -11.11
N THR A 158 -22.41 -2.62 -12.17
CA THR A 158 -22.03 -2.91 -13.55
C THR A 158 -20.80 -2.10 -13.98
N VAL A 159 -20.07 -2.58 -14.99
CA VAL A 159 -18.90 -1.87 -15.57
C VAL A 159 -19.29 -0.47 -16.09
N GLU A 160 -20.49 -0.31 -16.63
CA GLU A 160 -21.01 0.96 -17.14
C GLU A 160 -21.26 2.00 -16.03
N GLU A 161 -21.73 1.56 -14.85
CA GLU A 161 -21.91 2.43 -13.69
C GLU A 161 -20.57 2.92 -13.14
N TYR A 162 -19.55 2.07 -13.15
CA TYR A 162 -18.17 2.42 -12.79
C TYR A 162 -17.57 3.46 -13.74
N GLU A 163 -17.64 3.23 -15.05
CA GLU A 163 -17.09 4.13 -16.06
C GLU A 163 -17.77 5.52 -16.06
N SER A 164 -19.00 5.62 -15.54
CA SER A 164 -19.73 6.89 -15.43
C SER A 164 -19.16 7.85 -14.38
N GLY A 165 -18.29 7.39 -13.47
CA GLY A 165 -17.66 8.22 -12.44
C GLY A 165 -18.63 8.82 -11.41
N SER A 166 -19.88 8.36 -11.36
CA SER A 166 -20.98 8.98 -10.59
C SER A 166 -20.96 8.72 -9.09
N PHE A 167 -19.99 7.96 -8.58
CA PHE A 167 -20.11 7.25 -7.29
C PHE A 167 -19.38 7.84 -6.09
N TRP A 168 -18.51 8.85 -6.26
CA TRP A 168 -17.72 9.39 -5.15
C TRP A 168 -18.38 10.58 -4.46
N LYS A 169 -19.15 10.32 -3.39
CA LYS A 169 -19.46 11.31 -2.33
C LYS A 169 -18.51 11.21 -1.12
N VAL A 170 -17.35 10.55 -1.26
CA VAL A 170 -16.27 10.55 -0.24
C VAL A 170 -15.64 11.93 -0.04
N ALA A 171 -15.88 12.86 -0.97
CA ALA A 171 -15.51 14.27 -0.84
C ALA A 171 -16.04 14.93 0.46
N ASP A 172 -17.14 14.42 1.03
CA ASP A 172 -17.72 14.99 2.25
C ASP A 172 -17.00 14.51 3.54
N ASP A 173 -16.46 13.29 3.56
CA ASP A 173 -15.68 12.76 4.70
C ASP A 173 -14.25 13.36 4.74
N MET A 174 -13.71 13.70 3.56
CA MET A 174 -12.44 14.43 3.40
C MET A 174 -12.48 15.83 4.01
N ARG A 175 -13.64 16.51 3.96
CA ARG A 175 -13.79 17.92 4.36
C ARG A 175 -14.01 18.09 5.87
N ALA A 176 -14.66 17.12 6.53
CA ALA A 176 -14.97 17.19 7.95
C ALA A 176 -13.72 17.00 8.85
N THR A 177 -12.75 16.19 8.41
CA THR A 177 -11.50 15.97 9.16
C THR A 177 -10.49 17.12 8.98
N ALA A 178 -10.56 17.85 7.86
CA ALA A 178 -9.65 18.94 7.48
C ALA A 178 -9.74 20.21 8.35
N THR A 179 -10.70 20.30 9.29
CA THR A 179 -10.89 21.52 10.10
C THR A 179 -10.12 21.46 11.44
N ALA A 180 -9.47 20.34 11.78
CA ALA A 180 -9.09 20.06 13.16
C ALA A 180 -7.62 20.33 13.56
N LEU A 181 -6.71 20.72 12.67
CA LEU A 181 -5.29 20.87 13.03
C LEU A 181 -4.73 22.19 12.45
N SER A 182 -3.90 22.90 13.23
CA SER A 182 -3.37 24.24 12.88
C SER A 182 -1.85 24.39 13.12
N LYS A 183 -0.99 23.96 12.17
CA LYS A 183 0.49 24.09 12.13
C LYS A 183 1.01 23.97 10.67
N PRO A 184 2.17 24.52 10.30
CA PRO A 184 2.69 24.54 8.92
C PRO A 184 3.00 23.16 8.28
N ASP A 185 3.31 22.11 9.06
CA ASP A 185 3.47 20.72 8.55
C ASP A 185 2.15 20.04 8.16
N ILE A 186 1.01 20.67 8.46
CA ILE A 186 -0.32 20.13 8.17
C ILE A 186 -0.54 19.98 6.68
N GLY A 187 -0.10 20.95 5.88
CA GLY A 187 -0.26 20.83 4.44
C GLY A 187 0.48 19.62 3.86
N ALA A 188 1.54 19.15 4.51
CA ALA A 188 2.25 17.94 4.10
C ALA A 188 1.52 16.68 4.56
N VAL A 189 1.12 16.62 5.83
CA VAL A 189 0.35 15.52 6.41
C VAL A 189 -1.00 15.34 5.68
N GLU A 190 -1.73 16.44 5.44
CA GLU A 190 -3.01 16.43 4.74
C GLU A 190 -2.89 15.90 3.32
N GLU A 191 -1.87 16.35 2.58
CA GLU A 191 -1.64 15.92 1.20
C GLU A 191 -1.30 14.42 1.14
N LEU A 192 -0.44 13.95 2.04
CA LEU A 192 -0.10 12.53 2.17
C LEU A 192 -1.33 11.70 2.55
N VAL A 193 -2.00 12.06 3.64
CA VAL A 193 -3.18 11.33 4.15
C VAL A 193 -4.31 11.33 3.13
N ALA A 194 -4.54 12.44 2.43
CA ALA A 194 -5.54 12.50 1.36
C ALA A 194 -5.21 11.55 0.22
N ARG A 195 -3.94 11.51 -0.25
CA ARG A 195 -3.50 10.53 -1.26
C ARG A 195 -3.66 9.09 -0.79
N ILE A 196 -3.22 8.77 0.43
CA ILE A 196 -3.34 7.43 1.01
C ILE A 196 -4.80 6.99 1.11
N ARG A 197 -5.68 7.88 1.58
CA ARG A 197 -7.11 7.61 1.66
C ARG A 197 -7.76 7.44 0.28
N ASN A 198 -7.29 8.18 -0.72
CA ASN A 198 -7.79 8.05 -2.08
C ASN A 198 -7.50 6.68 -2.68
N ILE A 199 -6.43 5.97 -2.29
CA ILE A 199 -6.19 4.59 -2.77
C ILE A 199 -7.36 3.64 -2.43
N GLY A 200 -8.17 3.99 -1.43
CA GLY A 200 -9.54 3.49 -1.37
C GLY A 200 -9.68 2.01 -1.03
N VAL A 201 -8.79 1.46 -0.18
CA VAL A 201 -8.95 0.10 0.37
C VAL A 201 -9.41 0.21 1.83
N PRO A 202 -10.73 0.13 2.09
CA PRO A 202 -11.25 0.00 3.44
C PRO A 202 -10.57 -1.18 4.18
N GLY A 203 -10.21 -0.97 5.45
CA GLY A 203 -9.45 -1.95 6.25
C GLY A 203 -7.95 -1.65 6.37
N ILE A 204 -7.35 -0.88 5.46
CA ILE A 204 -5.95 -0.44 5.58
C ILE A 204 -5.73 0.42 6.83
N ARG A 205 -6.62 1.38 7.10
CA ARG A 205 -6.51 2.25 8.28
C ARG A 205 -6.51 1.47 9.58
N GLN A 206 -7.36 0.44 9.70
CA GLN A 206 -7.40 -0.37 10.90
C GLN A 206 -6.07 -1.12 11.06
N TYR A 207 -5.60 -1.76 10.00
CA TYR A 207 -4.32 -2.48 10.00
C TYR A 207 -3.13 -1.56 10.29
N ALA A 208 -3.07 -0.38 9.66
CA ALA A 208 -2.04 0.61 9.87
C ALA A 208 -2.00 1.11 11.34
N ARG A 209 -3.17 1.32 11.95
CA ARG A 209 -3.26 1.63 13.39
C ARG A 209 -2.75 0.50 14.25
N GLU A 210 -3.15 -0.74 13.98
CA GLU A 210 -2.68 -1.93 14.70
C GLU A 210 -1.15 -2.07 14.61
N LEU A 211 -0.55 -1.77 13.46
CA LEU A 211 0.91 -1.76 13.28
C LEU A 211 1.59 -0.67 14.11
N VAL A 212 1.09 0.56 14.05
CA VAL A 212 1.63 1.69 14.82
C VAL A 212 1.51 1.44 16.32
N ASP A 213 0.34 0.97 16.77
CA ASP A 213 0.08 0.67 18.18
C ASP A 213 0.96 -0.49 18.67
N GLY A 214 1.08 -1.57 17.89
CA GLY A 214 1.94 -2.70 18.22
C GLY A 214 3.43 -2.35 18.23
N ALA A 215 3.88 -1.46 17.34
CA ALA A 215 5.27 -1.01 17.31
C ALA A 215 5.60 -0.09 18.52
N ALA A 216 4.65 0.70 18.99
CA ALA A 216 4.75 1.45 20.25
C ALA A 216 4.79 0.52 21.48
N GLU A 217 4.05 -0.59 21.48
CA GLU A 217 4.08 -1.59 22.56
C GLU A 217 5.39 -2.40 22.60
N ASN A 218 5.97 -2.71 21.44
CA ASN A 218 7.19 -3.52 21.31
C ASN A 218 8.47 -2.74 21.63
N THR A 219 8.44 -1.42 21.52
CA THR A 219 9.50 -0.56 22.05
C THR A 219 9.40 -0.55 23.57
N LYS A 220 10.17 -1.43 24.24
CA LYS A 220 10.24 -1.59 25.71
C LYS A 220 10.74 -0.34 26.48
N THR A 221 10.62 0.85 25.90
CA THR A 221 10.97 2.15 26.46
C THR A 221 9.67 2.93 26.65
N PRO A 222 9.11 2.99 27.87
CA PRO A 222 7.81 3.63 28.16
C PRO A 222 7.69 5.12 27.75
N ASP A 223 8.81 5.75 27.39
CA ASP A 223 8.93 7.19 27.16
C ASP A 223 9.25 7.57 25.70
N LEU A 224 9.37 6.62 24.77
CA LEU A 224 9.68 6.95 23.37
C LEU A 224 8.41 7.41 22.63
N VAL A 225 8.14 8.72 22.71
CA VAL A 225 7.08 9.37 21.94
C VAL A 225 7.59 9.60 20.51
N TRP A 226 6.74 9.38 19.50
CA TRP A 226 7.09 9.58 18.10
C TRP A 226 6.60 10.95 17.59
N PRO A 227 7.21 11.53 16.53
CA PRO A 227 6.74 12.77 15.92
C PRO A 227 5.25 12.71 15.53
N GLU A 228 4.50 13.81 15.74
CA GLU A 228 3.05 13.84 15.47
C GLU A 228 2.73 13.67 13.98
N ASP A 229 3.57 14.23 13.11
CA ASP A 229 3.44 14.16 11.65
C ASP A 229 3.61 12.72 11.14
N TYR A 230 4.57 11.99 11.67
CA TYR A 230 4.76 10.57 11.42
C TYR A 230 3.56 9.75 11.88
N LEU A 231 3.10 9.95 13.12
CA LEU A 231 1.94 9.20 13.66
C LEU A 231 0.68 9.45 12.84
N ALA A 232 0.46 10.67 12.37
CA ALA A 232 -0.69 11.01 11.55
C ALA A 232 -0.68 10.28 10.19
N VAL A 233 0.49 10.18 9.55
CA VAL A 233 0.64 9.48 8.27
C VAL A 233 0.59 7.96 8.45
N MET A 234 1.37 7.41 9.39
CA MET A 234 1.51 5.96 9.56
C MET A 234 0.27 5.28 10.15
N ARG A 235 -0.64 6.02 10.79
CA ARG A 235 -1.97 5.50 11.17
C ARG A 235 -2.91 5.30 9.99
N GLU A 236 -2.56 5.82 8.81
CA GLU A 236 -3.29 5.63 7.56
C GLU A 236 -2.47 4.79 6.56
N PHE A 237 -1.14 4.75 6.71
CA PHE A 237 -0.20 4.07 5.81
C PHE A 237 0.51 2.90 6.52
N PRO A 238 0.23 1.64 6.15
CA PRO A 238 0.80 0.47 6.84
C PRO A 238 2.27 0.20 6.46
N GLY A 239 2.79 0.88 5.44
CA GLY A 239 4.08 0.60 4.83
C GLY A 239 3.95 0.43 3.31
N GLY A 240 5.08 0.57 2.62
CA GLY A 240 5.15 0.46 1.15
C GLY A 240 6.12 1.48 0.56
N VAL A 241 5.73 2.13 -0.54
CA VAL A 241 6.56 3.09 -1.26
C VAL A 241 5.84 4.43 -1.44
N ILE A 242 6.53 5.53 -1.19
CA ILE A 242 6.07 6.90 -1.45
C ILE A 242 7.15 7.61 -2.28
N ALA A 243 6.82 7.99 -3.52
CA ALA A 243 7.74 8.67 -4.45
C ALA A 243 9.11 7.98 -4.56
N GLY A 244 9.09 6.66 -4.80
CA GLY A 244 10.28 5.81 -4.90
C GLY A 244 10.95 5.44 -3.57
N MET A 245 10.55 6.06 -2.45
CA MET A 245 11.10 5.77 -1.13
C MET A 245 10.33 4.64 -0.45
N ARG A 246 11.02 3.59 -0.01
CA ARG A 246 10.43 2.58 0.87
C ARG A 246 10.20 3.18 2.25
N VAL A 247 8.98 3.11 2.75
CA VAL A 247 8.58 3.63 4.06
C VAL A 247 7.94 2.50 4.84
N PHE A 248 8.33 2.33 6.10
CA PHE A 248 7.84 1.26 6.96
C PHE A 248 7.68 1.73 8.40
N PRO A 249 6.79 1.09 9.18
CA PRO A 249 6.68 1.37 10.61
C PRO A 249 8.02 1.14 11.31
N VAL A 250 8.39 2.04 12.21
CA VAL A 250 9.56 1.88 13.08
C VAL A 250 9.32 0.70 14.03
N ALA A 251 9.76 -0.50 13.63
CA ALA A 251 9.49 -1.74 14.36
C ALA A 251 10.57 -2.09 15.41
N GLU A 252 11.79 -1.57 15.24
CA GLU A 252 12.91 -1.82 16.12
C GLU A 252 13.48 -0.48 16.61
N ALA A 253 13.49 -0.26 17.93
CA ALA A 253 14.35 0.75 18.51
C ALA A 253 15.80 0.35 18.24
N ALA A 254 16.32 0.85 17.12
CA ALA A 254 17.72 1.06 16.74
C ALA A 254 18.74 -0.04 17.03
N ARG A 255 19.70 -0.17 16.10
CA ARG A 255 21.04 -0.63 16.47
C ARG A 255 21.53 0.29 17.61
N PRO A 256 21.92 -0.25 18.78
CA PRO A 256 22.55 0.56 19.81
C PRO A 256 23.98 0.87 19.35
N THR A 257 24.12 1.77 18.38
CA THR A 257 25.37 2.48 18.17
C THR A 257 25.32 3.68 19.11
N GLU A 258 26.32 3.74 19.98
CA GLU A 258 26.51 4.75 21.02
C GLU A 258 25.99 6.12 20.57
N ASP A 259 25.03 6.64 21.34
CA ASP A 259 24.53 8.03 21.39
C ASP A 259 24.94 8.94 20.20
N PRO A 260 24.01 9.37 19.30
CA PRO A 260 22.54 9.32 19.38
C PRO A 260 21.88 8.13 18.65
N VAL A 261 20.70 7.74 19.12
CA VAL A 261 19.86 6.67 18.56
C VAL A 261 19.31 7.07 17.18
N PHE A 262 19.67 6.30 16.15
CA PHE A 262 19.12 6.44 14.80
C PHE A 262 17.86 5.56 14.64
N LEU A 263 16.72 6.21 14.42
CA LEU A 263 15.41 5.58 14.24
C LEU A 263 15.05 5.55 12.77
N GLN A 264 15.35 4.43 12.11
CA GLN A 264 15.08 4.25 10.68
C GLN A 264 13.59 4.01 10.43
N TRP A 265 13.01 4.79 9.52
CA TRP A 265 11.63 4.65 9.05
C TRP A 265 11.53 4.47 7.53
N GLY A 266 12.65 4.54 6.80
CA GLY A 266 12.64 4.31 5.37
C GLY A 266 14.00 4.03 4.73
N GLU A 267 13.94 3.76 3.44
CA GLU A 267 15.09 3.46 2.58
C GLU A 267 14.87 4.01 1.17
N LEU A 268 15.93 4.54 0.58
CA LEU A 268 15.94 4.99 -0.82
C LEU A 268 17.32 4.70 -1.40
N GLU A 269 17.39 3.91 -2.48
CA GLU A 269 18.64 3.58 -3.18
C GLU A 269 19.74 3.01 -2.26
N GLY A 270 19.35 2.19 -1.28
CA GLY A 270 20.25 1.59 -0.29
C GLY A 270 20.64 2.52 0.87
N ARG A 271 20.27 3.80 0.82
CA ARG A 271 20.45 4.74 1.95
C ARG A 271 19.33 4.55 2.96
N ALA A 272 19.69 4.46 4.23
CA ALA A 272 18.73 4.43 5.32
C ALA A 272 18.32 5.86 5.70
N PHE A 273 17.02 6.09 5.86
CA PHE A 273 16.46 7.36 6.30
C PHE A 273 15.76 7.19 7.64
N GLY A 274 15.98 8.15 8.53
CA GLY A 274 15.55 8.06 9.91
C GLY A 274 15.53 9.41 10.60
N TRP A 275 15.31 9.37 11.91
CA TRP A 275 15.63 10.50 12.79
C TRP A 275 16.84 10.19 13.63
N LEU A 276 17.51 11.26 14.07
CA LEU A 276 18.44 11.18 15.18
C LEU A 276 17.76 11.78 16.38
N ALA A 277 17.59 10.97 17.42
CA ALA A 277 16.98 11.38 18.68
C ALA A 277 17.95 12.28 19.50
N LEU A 278 18.34 13.42 18.92
CA LEU A 278 19.27 14.39 19.51
C LEU A 278 18.67 15.16 20.68
N THR A 279 17.34 15.30 20.69
CA THR A 279 16.59 16.07 21.68
C THR A 279 15.56 15.18 22.36
N ALA A 280 15.18 15.57 23.58
CA ALA A 280 14.11 14.89 24.32
C ALA A 280 12.71 15.16 23.74
N ASP A 281 12.55 16.19 22.89
CA ASP A 281 11.29 16.49 22.20
C ASP A 281 11.30 15.89 20.78
N PRO A 282 10.50 14.84 20.51
CA PRO A 282 10.39 14.24 19.19
C PRO A 282 9.91 15.18 18.10
N GLN A 283 9.20 16.27 18.45
CA GLN A 283 8.74 17.24 17.46
C GLN A 283 9.91 18.08 16.88
N GLU A 284 11.04 18.10 17.57
CA GLU A 284 12.27 18.75 17.09
C GLU A 284 13.13 17.82 16.24
N TRP A 285 12.81 16.53 16.16
CA TRP A 285 13.57 15.60 15.34
C TRP A 285 13.44 15.95 13.86
N ARG A 286 14.56 15.81 13.15
CA ARG A 286 14.67 16.13 11.73
C ARG A 286 15.19 14.93 10.97
N VAL A 287 14.82 14.86 9.70
CA VAL A 287 15.24 13.75 8.83
C VAL A 287 16.77 13.72 8.76
N ALA A 288 17.31 12.53 8.89
CA ALA A 288 18.71 12.24 8.66
C ALA A 288 18.83 10.97 7.81
N TRP A 289 19.95 10.81 7.14
CA TRP A 289 20.19 9.63 6.31
C TRP A 289 21.64 9.15 6.40
N THR A 290 21.87 7.86 6.18
CA THR A 290 23.21 7.25 6.20
C THR A 290 23.50 6.54 4.87
N GLU A 291 24.72 6.67 4.36
CA GLU A 291 25.18 5.88 3.22
C GLU A 291 25.28 4.38 3.59
N PRO A 292 25.17 3.46 2.62
CA PRO A 292 25.42 2.04 2.84
C PRO A 292 26.79 1.78 3.46
N GLY A 293 26.83 1.24 4.67
CA GLY A 293 28.07 0.91 5.38
C GLY A 293 28.75 2.09 6.09
N ASP A 294 28.18 3.29 6.03
CA ASP A 294 28.57 4.42 6.87
C ASP A 294 27.73 4.43 8.16
N THR A 295 28.34 4.95 9.23
CA THR A 295 27.70 5.16 10.53
C THR A 295 27.51 6.64 10.86
N SER A 296 28.00 7.54 9.99
CA SER A 296 27.86 9.00 10.16
C SER A 296 26.63 9.51 9.40
N PRO A 297 25.53 9.81 10.09
CA PRO A 297 24.32 10.31 9.43
C PRO A 297 24.47 11.76 8.99
N THR A 298 23.92 12.09 7.83
CA THR A 298 23.80 13.46 7.32
C THR A 298 22.44 14.03 7.70
N HIS A 299 22.43 15.21 8.32
CA HIS A 299 21.21 15.88 8.80
C HIS A 299 20.55 16.77 7.73
N LEU A 300 19.23 16.66 7.61
CA LEU A 300 18.38 17.57 6.87
C LEU A 300 17.64 18.47 7.86
N THR A 301 18.29 19.55 8.32
CA THR A 301 17.86 20.35 9.48
C THR A 301 16.49 21.00 9.35
N GLU A 302 15.98 21.20 8.14
CA GLU A 302 14.71 21.88 7.87
C GLU A 302 13.56 20.92 7.55
N GLN A 303 13.79 19.60 7.55
CA GLN A 303 12.80 18.64 7.06
C GLN A 303 12.27 17.74 8.17
N THR A 304 10.95 17.76 8.34
CA THR A 304 10.18 16.77 9.10
C THR A 304 9.91 15.54 8.22
N PHE A 305 9.37 14.48 8.81
CA PHE A 305 9.03 13.26 8.06
C PHE A 305 8.01 13.57 6.96
N ALA A 306 6.93 14.28 7.31
CA ALA A 306 5.88 14.61 6.36
C ALA A 306 6.37 15.61 5.30
N SER A 307 7.14 16.64 5.68
CA SER A 307 7.63 17.64 4.71
C SER A 307 8.57 17.01 3.68
N PHE A 308 9.44 16.08 4.11
CA PHE A 308 10.37 15.36 3.24
C PHE A 308 9.61 14.52 2.20
N LEU A 309 8.65 13.70 2.64
CA LEU A 309 7.86 12.87 1.73
C LEU A 309 7.00 13.69 0.75
N ARG A 310 6.40 14.79 1.23
CA ARG A 310 5.63 15.70 0.38
C ARG A 310 6.49 16.33 -0.72
N ARG A 311 7.72 16.73 -0.39
CA ARG A 311 8.67 17.31 -1.34
C ARG A 311 8.98 16.32 -2.47
N ARG A 312 9.25 15.06 -2.12
CA ARG A 312 9.45 13.99 -3.10
C ARG A 312 8.22 13.72 -3.95
N LEU A 313 7.02 13.66 -3.36
CA LEU A 313 5.76 13.51 -4.12
C LEU A 313 5.55 14.61 -5.18
N ARG A 314 6.14 15.79 -4.98
CA ARG A 314 6.08 16.91 -5.91
C ARG A 314 7.20 16.90 -6.96
N GLY A 315 7.99 15.83 -7.02
CA GLY A 315 9.09 15.65 -7.97
C GLY A 315 10.34 16.45 -7.62
N ASP A 316 10.47 16.90 -6.37
CA ASP A 316 11.72 17.48 -5.88
C ASP A 316 12.53 16.39 -5.16
N ASP A 317 13.37 15.73 -5.95
CA ASP A 317 14.24 14.64 -5.51
C ASP A 317 15.57 15.14 -4.91
N SER A 318 15.76 16.46 -4.83
CA SER A 318 16.99 16.98 -4.24
C SER A 318 16.99 16.80 -2.72
N LEU A 319 18.09 16.28 -2.21
CA LEU A 319 18.32 16.13 -0.77
C LEU A 319 18.56 17.49 -0.07
N PHE A 320 18.58 18.60 -0.81
CA PHE A 320 18.94 19.95 -0.36
C PHE A 320 17.83 20.95 -0.69
#